data_AF-A0A531Z9D2-F1
#
_entry.id   AF-A0A531Z9D2-F1
#
_cell.length_a   1.000
_cell.length_b   1.000
_cell.length_c   1.000
_cell.angle_alpha   90.00
_cell.angle_beta   90.00
_cell.angle_gamma   90.00
#
_symmetry.space_group_name_H-M   'P 1'
#
loop_
_entity.id
_entity.type
_entity.pdbx_description
1 polymer ?
#
loop_
_entity_poly.entity_id
_entity_poly.type
_entity_poly.pdbx_seq_one_letter_code
_entity_poly.pdbx_strand_id
1 'polypeptide(L)' 'MGADRPEAPEPGVAYSSGDHLVSALADILVASLDTLAKAGQADAACRQAGKACAALRVSNPVQWRKFNALLHRLSRQVQ' A
#
# COMPACT_ATOMS: atom_id res chain seq x y z
N MET A 1 -50.83 -16.13 7.56
CA MET A 1 -50.00 -15.56 6.48
C MET A 1 -48.96 -14.63 7.11
N GLY A 2 -47.75 -15.11 7.33
CA GLY A 2 -46.61 -14.23 7.66
C GLY A 2 -46.02 -13.71 6.35
N ALA A 3 -46.04 -12.40 6.15
CA ALA A 3 -45.36 -11.78 5.03
C ALA A 3 -43.86 -11.76 5.34
N ASP A 4 -43.17 -12.75 4.80
CA ASP A 4 -41.71 -12.79 4.79
C ASP A 4 -41.22 -11.62 3.93
N ARG A 5 -40.59 -10.66 4.59
CA ARG A 5 -40.00 -9.47 3.98
C ARG A 5 -38.56 -9.83 3.65
N PRO A 6 -38.11 -9.85 2.39
CA PRO A 6 -36.70 -10.07 2.12
C PRO A 6 -35.92 -8.84 2.62
N GLU A 7 -35.07 -9.09 3.60
CA GLU A 7 -34.08 -8.18 4.16
C GLU A 7 -33.22 -7.53 3.05
N ALA A 8 -32.89 -6.26 3.28
CA ALA A 8 -32.02 -5.45 2.44
C ALA A 8 -30.60 -6.07 2.31
N PRO A 9 -29.83 -5.73 1.26
CA PRO A 9 -28.50 -6.29 1.07
C PRO A 9 -27.52 -5.69 2.08
N GLU A 10 -26.93 -6.53 2.94
CA GLU A 10 -25.83 -6.10 3.81
C GLU A 10 -24.57 -5.84 2.97
N PRO A 11 -23.95 -4.64 3.05
CA PRO A 11 -22.70 -4.35 2.35
C PRO A 11 -21.52 -4.86 3.16
N GLY A 12 -21.40 -6.19 3.25
CA GLY A 12 -20.23 -6.84 3.82
C GLY A 12 -19.12 -6.91 2.77
N VAL A 13 -18.38 -5.82 2.55
CA VAL A 13 -17.08 -5.92 1.89
C VAL A 13 -16.17 -6.72 2.81
N ALA A 14 -16.17 -8.04 2.64
CA ALA A 14 -15.14 -8.91 3.16
C ALA A 14 -13.84 -8.48 2.47
N TYR A 15 -13.15 -7.49 3.05
CA TYR A 15 -11.76 -7.23 2.71
C TYR A 15 -11.04 -8.55 2.95
N SER A 16 -10.78 -9.28 1.86
CA SER A 16 -10.13 -10.59 1.89
C SER A 16 -8.91 -10.45 2.78
N SER A 17 -8.70 -11.41 3.69
CA SER A 17 -7.59 -11.39 4.66
C SER A 17 -6.22 -11.07 4.02
N GLY A 18 -6.07 -11.35 2.73
CA GLY A 18 -4.92 -10.95 1.92
C GLY A 18 -4.71 -9.43 1.77
N ASP A 19 -5.74 -8.60 1.66
CA ASP A 19 -5.59 -7.14 1.51
C ASP A 19 -5.06 -6.49 2.80
N HIS A 20 -5.53 -6.96 3.96
CA HIS A 20 -4.99 -6.56 5.25
C HIS A 20 -3.52 -6.98 5.43
N LEU A 21 -3.15 -8.19 5.01
CA LEU A 21 -1.75 -8.64 5.04
C LEU A 21 -0.88 -7.81 4.09
N VAL A 22 -1.35 -7.53 2.88
CA VAL A 22 -0.65 -6.67 1.91
C VAL A 22 -0.48 -5.25 2.47
N SER A 23 -1.47 -4.72 3.19
CA SER A 23 -1.35 -3.43 3.88
C SER A 23 -0.29 -3.46 4.98
N ALA A 24 -0.31 -4.47 5.86
CA ALA A 24 0.67 -4.58 6.94
C ALA A 24 2.11 -4.71 6.41
N LEU A 25 2.31 -5.56 5.39
CA LEU A 25 3.61 -5.71 4.73
C LEU A 25 4.04 -4.43 4.01
N ALA A 26 3.11 -3.70 3.39
CA ALA A 26 3.39 -2.42 2.76
C ALA A 26 3.87 -1.38 3.79
N ASP A 27 3.22 -1.29 4.96
CA ASP A 27 3.65 -0.36 6.02
C ASP A 27 5.05 -0.71 6.56
N ILE A 28 5.33 -2.00 6.78
CA ILE A 28 6.68 -2.45 7.18
C ILE A 28 7.71 -2.05 6.11
N LEU A 29 7.43 -2.34 4.83
CA LEU A 29 8.35 -2.05 3.75
C LEU A 29 8.59 -0.53 3.60
N VAL A 30 7.56 0.29 3.75
CA VAL A 30 7.70 1.76 3.74
C VAL A 30 8.61 2.23 4.88
N ALA A 31 8.42 1.71 6.10
CA ALA A 31 9.26 2.05 7.24
C ALA A 31 10.72 1.60 7.04
N SER A 32 10.95 0.42 6.47
CA SER A 32 12.28 -0.07 6.14
C SER A 32 12.97 0.82 5.09
N LEU A 33 12.26 1.21 4.03
CA LEU A 33 12.81 2.08 2.98
C LEU A 33 13.11 3.50 3.49
N ASP A 34 12.27 4.05 4.38
CA ASP A 34 12.54 5.31 5.06
C ASP A 34 13.80 5.23 5.93
N THR A 35 13.97 4.13 6.68
CA THR A 35 15.16 3.89 7.50
C THR A 35 16.41 3.77 6.63
N LEU A 36 16.31 3.07 5.50
CA LEU A 36 17.39 2.92 4.52
C LEU A 36 17.83 4.28 3.96
N ALA A 37 16.88 5.14 3.62
CA ALA A 37 17.18 6.48 3.14
C ALA A 37 17.86 7.33 4.22
N LYS A 38 17.38 7.28 5.47
CA LYS A 38 17.99 7.95 6.62
C LYS A 38 19.41 7.46 6.92
N ALA A 39 19.72 6.21 6.59
CA ALA A 39 21.07 5.64 6.69
C ALA A 39 22.01 6.06 5.53
N GLY A 40 21.61 7.02 4.69
CA GLY A 40 22.39 7.50 3.56
C GLY A 40 22.24 6.67 2.28
N GLN A 41 21.36 5.66 2.26
CA GLN A 41 21.11 4.82 1.10
C GLN A 41 19.85 5.24 0.33
N ALA A 42 19.68 6.55 0.13
CA ALA A 42 18.47 7.13 -0.47
C ALA A 42 18.23 6.69 -1.94
N ASP A 43 19.29 6.53 -2.76
CA ASP A 43 19.14 6.01 -4.14
C ASP A 43 18.60 4.57 -4.15
N ALA A 44 19.16 3.70 -3.32
CA ALA A 44 18.72 2.31 -3.21
C ALA A 44 17.27 2.23 -2.71
N ALA A 45 16.91 3.05 -1.71
CA ALA A 45 15.54 3.17 -1.22
C ALA A 45 14.57 3.65 -2.32
N CYS A 46 14.97 4.64 -3.11
CA CYS A 46 14.18 5.19 -4.20
C CYS A 46 13.91 4.14 -5.29
N ARG A 47 14.95 3.39 -5.71
CA ARG A 47 14.82 2.31 -6.70
C ARG A 47 13.87 1.20 -6.23
N GLN A 48 13.97 0.80 -4.96
CA GLN A 48 13.09 -0.24 -4.41
C GLN A 48 11.66 0.24 -4.23
N ALA A 49 11.45 1.50 -3.80
CA ALA A 49 10.13 2.11 -3.78
C ALA A 49 9.49 2.13 -5.19
N GLY A 50 10.28 2.40 -6.23
CA GLY A 50 9.82 2.39 -7.62
C GLY A 50 9.35 1.01 -8.08
N LYS A 51 10.08 -0.05 -7.70
CA LYS A 51 9.68 -1.43 -7.99
C LYS A 51 8.37 -1.81 -7.28
N ALA A 52 8.23 -1.43 -6.01
CA ALA A 52 6.98 -1.66 -5.26
C ALA A 52 5.80 -0.92 -5.89
N CYS A 53 6.00 0.33 -6.33
CA CYS A 53 5.00 1.08 -7.10
C CYS A 53 4.59 0.32 -8.38
N ALA A 54 5.55 -0.15 -9.17
CA ALA A 54 5.25 -0.87 -10.41
C ALA A 54 4.41 -2.14 -10.16
N ALA A 55 4.73 -2.89 -9.10
CA ALA A 55 4.01 -4.12 -8.73
C ALA A 55 2.58 -3.85 -8.23
N LEU A 56 2.35 -2.77 -7.49
CA LEU A 56 1.07 -2.49 -6.85
C LEU A 56 0.13 -1.63 -7.70
N ARG A 57 0.63 -0.97 -8.76
CA ARG A 57 -0.14 -0.01 -9.56
C ARG A 57 -1.46 -0.56 -10.11
N VAL A 58 -1.50 -1.84 -10.46
CA VAL A 58 -2.69 -2.50 -11.00
C VAL A 58 -3.48 -3.23 -9.91
N SER A 59 -2.77 -3.92 -9.01
CA SER A 59 -3.40 -4.87 -8.08
C SER A 59 -3.85 -4.26 -6.75
N ASN A 60 -3.25 -3.15 -6.30
CA ASN A 60 -3.61 -2.52 -5.03
C ASN A 60 -3.36 -1.00 -5.05
N PRO A 61 -4.34 -0.20 -5.52
CA PRO A 61 -4.16 1.25 -5.67
C PRO A 61 -3.98 1.99 -4.34
N VAL A 62 -4.47 1.44 -3.22
CA VAL A 62 -4.31 2.04 -1.89
C VAL A 62 -2.86 1.96 -1.46
N GLN A 63 -2.25 0.77 -1.52
CA GLN A 63 -0.84 0.62 -1.16
C GLN A 63 0.08 1.31 -2.16
N TRP A 64 -0.26 1.30 -3.46
CA TRP A 64 0.48 2.06 -4.48
C TRP A 64 0.67 3.54 -4.11
N ARG A 65 -0.38 4.21 -3.62
CA ARG A 65 -0.31 5.63 -3.22
C ARG A 65 0.72 5.87 -2.11
N LYS A 66 0.84 4.95 -1.14
CA LYS A 66 1.83 5.05 -0.05
C LYS A 66 3.25 5.04 -0.58
N PHE A 67 3.57 4.07 -1.43
CA PHE A 67 4.90 3.99 -2.05
C PHE A 67 5.18 5.18 -2.97
N ASN A 68 4.17 5.65 -3.70
CA ASN A 68 4.34 6.82 -4.57
C ASN A 68 4.66 8.09 -3.76
N ALA A 69 3.97 8.31 -2.64
CA ALA A 69 4.27 9.42 -1.73
C ALA A 69 5.68 9.32 -1.14
N LEU A 70 6.11 8.12 -0.74
CA LEU A 70 7.48 7.87 -0.29
C LEU A 70 8.48 8.20 -1.40
N LEU A 71 8.25 7.71 -2.63
CA LEU A 71 9.14 7.91 -3.77
C LEU A 71 9.31 9.40 -4.11
N HIS A 72 8.24 10.18 -4.11
CA HIS A 72 8.34 11.64 -4.30
C HIS A 72 9.19 12.31 -3.22
N ARG A 73 9.11 11.83 -1.97
CA ARG A 73 9.94 12.36 -0.89
C ARG A 73 11.41 11.96 -1.06
N LEU A 74 11.68 10.69 -1.36
CA LEU A 74 13.05 10.18 -1.57
C LEU A 74 13.71 10.82 -2.79
N SER A 75 12.97 11.03 -3.88
CA SER A 75 13.49 11.70 -5.09
C SER A 75 13.99 13.11 -4.80
N ARG A 76 13.43 13.82 -3.81
CA ARG A 76 13.93 15.14 -3.38
C ARG A 76 15.21 15.07 -2.53
N GLN A 77 15.52 13.90 -1.97
CA GLN A 77 16.72 13.69 -1.16
C GLN A 77 17.91 13.18 -1.98
N VAL A 78 17.63 12.57 -3.13
CA VAL A 78 18.64 12.07 -4.07
C VAL A 78 19.05 13.14 -5.10
N GLN A 79 18.28 14.23 -5.20
CA GLN A 79 18.53 15.35 -6.12
C GLN A 79 19.60 16.30 -5.60
#